data_AF-A0A959XRU4-F1
#
_entry.id   AF-A0A959XRU4-F1
#
_cell.length_a   1.000
_cell.length_b   1.000
_cell.length_c   1.000
_cell.angle_alpha   90.00
_cell.angle_beta   90.00
_cell.angle_gamma   90.00
#
_symmetry.space_group_name_H-M   'P 1'
#
loop_
_entity.id
_entity.type
_entity.pdbx_description
1 polymer ?
#
loop_
_entity_poly.entity_id
_entity_poly.type
_entity_poly.pdbx_seq_one_letter_code
_entity_poly.pdbx_strand_id
1 'polypeptide(L)'
;HALHVSGPLAMVAAGILIGNQGKRYAMSDTTAEYVDKFWELIDEILNAVLFVLIGLELLIIDLRPAYFAIGALAIVLILAVRYISIWAPAQLIRFKERISRGTIVLLTWGGLRGGISIALALSLRPEMGKELWVPLTYIVVAFSILVQGLTIGRLAKKVEVS
;
A
#
# COMPACT_ATOMS: atom_id res chain seq x y z
N HIS A 1 -18.11 11.74 -17.72
CA HIS A 1 -17.16 10.69 -18.14
C HIS A 1 -16.66 10.95 -19.58
N ALA A 2 -15.92 12.03 -19.84
CA ALA A 2 -15.63 12.47 -21.22
C ALA A 2 -14.23 12.10 -21.75
N LEU A 3 -13.28 11.78 -20.88
CA LEU A 3 -11.95 11.29 -21.25
C LEU A 3 -11.69 10.08 -20.36
N HIS A 4 -11.50 8.89 -20.93
CA HIS A 4 -11.25 7.63 -20.23
C HIS A 4 -9.85 7.61 -19.56
N VAL A 5 -9.55 8.61 -18.74
CA VAL A 5 -8.24 8.81 -18.10
C VAL A 5 -8.32 8.37 -16.65
N SER A 6 -7.25 7.76 -16.14
CA SER A 6 -7.13 7.36 -14.74
C SER A 6 -7.10 8.60 -13.84
N GLY A 7 -8.21 8.87 -13.16
CA GLY A 7 -8.32 9.95 -12.18
C GLY A 7 -7.20 9.92 -11.12
N PRO A 8 -6.91 8.76 -10.48
CA PRO A 8 -5.80 8.66 -9.53
C PRO A 8 -4.44 9.03 -10.13
N LEU A 9 -4.14 8.59 -11.37
CA LEU A 9 -2.88 8.92 -12.03
C LEU A 9 -2.79 10.42 -12.38
N ALA A 10 -3.90 11.02 -12.81
CA ALA A 10 -3.98 12.45 -13.05
C ALA A 10 -3.73 13.28 -11.78
N MET A 11 -4.28 12.84 -10.63
CA MET A 11 -4.02 13.47 -9.34
C MET A 11 -2.56 13.35 -8.91
N VAL A 12 -1.92 12.18 -9.13
CA VAL A 12 -0.47 12.01 -8.86
C VAL A 12 0.35 12.95 -9.75
N ALA A 13 0.04 13.03 -11.04
CA ALA A 13 0.76 13.92 -11.97
C ALA A 13 0.60 15.40 -11.56
N ALA A 14 -0.63 15.82 -11.22
CA ALA A 14 -0.90 17.17 -10.73
C ALA A 14 -0.15 17.45 -9.41
N GLY A 15 -0.14 16.49 -8.48
CA GLY A 15 0.57 16.60 -7.21
C GLY A 15 2.08 16.76 -7.37
N ILE A 16 2.71 15.99 -8.28
CA ILE A 16 4.14 16.13 -8.59
C ILE A 16 4.44 17.50 -9.21
N LEU A 17 3.61 17.96 -10.16
CA LEU A 17 3.78 19.25 -10.81
C LEU A 17 3.65 20.41 -9.80
N ILE A 18 2.57 20.44 -9.03
CA ILE A 18 2.30 21.50 -8.04
C ILE A 18 3.32 21.42 -6.89
N GLY A 19 3.63 20.22 -6.40
CA GLY A 19 4.55 20.03 -5.28
C GLY A 19 6.00 20.44 -5.60
N ASN A 20 6.46 20.18 -6.84
CA ASN A 20 7.83 20.55 -7.25
C ASN A 20 7.92 21.99 -7.77
N GLN A 21 7.02 22.39 -8.69
CA GLN A 21 7.05 23.74 -9.28
C GLN A 21 6.52 24.80 -8.32
N GLY A 22 5.42 24.51 -7.62
CA GLY A 22 4.77 25.45 -6.70
C GLY A 22 5.65 25.80 -5.51
N LYS A 23 6.34 24.82 -4.90
CA LYS A 23 7.32 25.10 -3.85
C LYS A 23 8.52 25.89 -4.35
N ARG A 24 9.04 25.57 -5.54
CA ARG A 24 10.29 26.15 -6.04
C ARG A 24 10.15 27.58 -6.57
N TYR A 25 8.99 27.94 -7.13
CA TYR A 25 8.82 29.21 -7.84
C TYR A 25 7.74 30.13 -7.24
N ALA A 26 6.85 29.61 -6.39
CA ALA A 26 5.68 30.36 -5.92
C ALA A 26 5.58 30.49 -4.38
N MET A 27 6.51 29.92 -3.61
CA MET A 27 6.44 29.90 -2.15
C MET A 27 7.77 30.29 -1.50
N SER A 28 7.71 31.00 -0.37
CA SER A 28 8.83 31.12 0.54
C SER A 28 8.99 29.83 1.36
N ASP A 29 10.17 29.61 1.94
CA ASP A 29 10.47 28.43 2.76
C ASP A 29 9.44 28.23 3.89
N THR A 30 9.03 29.33 4.53
CA THR A 30 8.01 29.33 5.58
C THR A 30 6.64 28.88 5.06
N THR A 31 6.19 29.36 3.90
CA THR A 31 4.91 28.96 3.31
C THR A 31 4.91 27.50 2.88
N ALA A 32 6.02 27.01 2.31
CA ALA A 32 6.18 25.61 1.95
C ALA A 32 6.07 24.69 3.17
N GLU A 33 6.71 25.06 4.29
CA GLU A 33 6.63 24.31 5.55
C GLU A 33 5.20 24.25 6.11
N TYR A 34 4.45 25.36 6.08
CA TYR A 34 3.05 25.36 6.52
C TYR A 34 2.16 24.46 5.66
N VAL A 35 2.36 24.47 4.35
CA VAL A 35 1.62 23.60 3.43
C VAL A 35 1.98 22.13 3.66
N ASP A 36 3.25 21.81 3.89
CA ASP A 36 3.68 20.45 4.22
C ASP A 36 3.03 19.96 5.51
N LYS A 37 3.07 20.75 6.58
CA LYS A 37 2.41 20.42 7.86
C LYS A 37 0.90 20.27 7.71
N PHE A 38 0.27 21.12 6.90
CA PHE A 38 -1.16 21.00 6.63
C PHE A 38 -1.49 19.66 5.96
N TRP A 39 -0.73 19.26 4.93
CA TRP A 39 -0.95 17.98 4.26
C TRP A 39 -0.60 16.78 5.14
N GLU A 40 0.42 16.89 5.99
CA GLU A 40 0.76 15.87 6.98
C GLU A 40 -0.40 15.63 7.95
N LEU A 41 -0.99 16.70 8.50
CA LEU A 41 -2.18 16.59 9.37
C LEU A 41 -3.38 15.96 8.64
N ILE A 42 -3.60 16.33 7.39
CA ILE A 42 -4.68 15.73 6.58
C ILE A 42 -4.41 14.24 6.35
N ASP A 43 -3.17 13.84 6.04
CA ASP A 43 -2.79 12.44 5.87
C ASP A 43 -3.00 11.63 7.16
N GLU A 44 -2.61 12.18 8.32
CA GLU A 44 -2.83 11.56 9.63
C GLU A 44 -4.33 11.35 9.91
N ILE A 45 -5.16 12.37 9.69
CA ILE A 45 -6.61 12.29 9.90
C ILE A 45 -7.23 11.26 8.95
N LEU A 46 -6.89 11.30 7.65
CA LEU A 46 -7.44 10.37 6.66
C LEU A 46 -7.02 8.93 6.94
N ASN A 47 -5.78 8.70 7.37
CA ASN A 47 -5.32 7.37 7.77
C ASN A 47 -6.05 6.88 9.02
N ALA A 48 -6.28 7.72 10.03
CA ALA A 48 -7.07 7.35 11.21
C ALA A 48 -8.50 6.97 10.83
N VAL A 49 -9.17 7.78 10.01
CA VAL A 49 -10.52 7.49 9.49
C VAL A 49 -10.52 6.18 8.70
N LEU A 50 -9.53 5.96 7.84
CA LEU A 50 -9.39 4.73 7.07
C LEU A 50 -9.31 3.51 7.99
N PHE A 51 -8.50 3.55 9.04
CA PHE A 51 -8.39 2.45 10.00
C PHE A 51 -9.70 2.17 10.75
N VAL A 52 -10.43 3.22 11.14
CA VAL A 52 -11.75 3.07 11.77
C VAL A 52 -12.74 2.41 10.82
N LEU A 53 -12.79 2.84 9.55
CA LEU A 53 -13.69 2.26 8.55
C LEU A 53 -13.33 0.79 8.26
N ILE A 54 -12.04 0.46 8.17
CA ILE A 54 -11.57 -0.93 8.02
C ILE A 54 -12.02 -1.78 9.23
N GLY A 55 -11.88 -1.25 10.45
CA GLY A 55 -12.29 -1.94 11.68
C GLY A 55 -13.81 -2.15 11.77
N LEU A 56 -14.60 -1.14 11.39
CA LEU A 56 -16.06 -1.23 11.42
C LEU A 56 -16.59 -2.26 10.42
N GLU A 57 -16.08 -2.24 9.19
CA GLU A 57 -16.50 -3.19 8.15
C GLU A 57 -16.18 -4.65 8.54
N LEU A 58 -15.07 -4.88 9.24
CA LEU A 58 -14.68 -6.21 9.72
C LEU A 58 -15.77 -6.86 10.60
N LEU A 59 -16.56 -6.06 11.33
CA LEU A 59 -17.65 -6.56 12.17
C LEU A 59 -18.85 -7.10 11.38
N ILE A 60 -18.98 -6.71 10.10
CA ILE A 60 -20.13 -7.02 9.24
C ILE A 60 -19.77 -8.15 8.26
N ILE A 61 -18.49 -8.48 8.10
CA ILE A 61 -18.02 -9.52 7.18
C ILE A 61 -18.23 -10.92 7.79
N ASP A 62 -18.88 -11.79 7.03
CA ASP A 62 -19.01 -13.22 7.36
C ASP A 62 -17.68 -13.96 7.23
N LEU A 63 -16.94 -14.06 8.33
CA LEU A 63 -15.67 -14.78 8.40
C LEU A 63 -15.90 -16.28 8.66
N ARG A 64 -16.04 -17.03 7.57
CA ARG A 64 -16.09 -18.50 7.64
C ARG A 64 -14.69 -19.07 7.91
N PRO A 65 -14.56 -20.15 8.71
CA PRO A 65 -13.28 -20.84 8.93
C PRO A 65 -12.54 -21.22 7.64
N ALA A 66 -13.28 -21.60 6.60
CA ALA A 66 -12.73 -21.93 5.29
C ALA A 66 -11.96 -20.75 4.65
N TYR A 67 -12.40 -19.50 4.88
CA TYR A 67 -11.76 -18.31 4.33
C TYR A 67 -10.41 -18.02 4.97
N PHE A 68 -10.18 -18.45 6.21
CA PHE A 68 -8.86 -18.30 6.84
C PHE A 68 -7.79 -19.16 6.15
N ALA A 69 -8.13 -20.40 5.77
CA ALA A 69 -7.20 -21.28 5.05
C ALA A 69 -6.86 -20.71 3.65
N ILE A 70 -7.88 -20.25 2.93
CA ILE A 70 -7.70 -19.62 1.61
C ILE A 70 -6.93 -18.30 1.75
N GLY A 71 -7.21 -17.52 2.79
CA GLY A 71 -6.50 -16.27 3.13
C GLY A 71 -5.03 -16.48 3.43
N ALA A 72 -4.69 -17.50 4.22
CA ALA A 72 -3.31 -17.87 4.51
C ALA A 72 -2.55 -18.25 3.23
N LEU A 73 -3.16 -19.07 2.35
CA LEU A 73 -2.58 -19.40 1.06
C LEU A 73 -2.40 -18.16 0.18
N ALA A 74 -3.39 -17.27 0.15
CA ALA A 74 -3.33 -16.03 -0.60
C ALA A 74 -2.17 -15.14 -0.12
N ILE A 75 -1.97 -15.01 1.19
CA ILE A 75 -0.85 -14.25 1.77
C ILE A 75 0.49 -14.80 1.26
N VAL A 76 0.71 -16.11 1.37
CA VAL A 76 1.95 -16.76 0.91
C VAL A 76 2.17 -16.53 -0.58
N LEU A 77 1.13 -16.75 -1.40
CA LEU A 77 1.19 -16.56 -2.84
C LEU A 77 1.53 -15.11 -3.20
N ILE A 78 0.89 -14.15 -2.54
CA ILE A 78 1.10 -12.72 -2.76
C ILE A 78 2.53 -12.32 -2.43
N LEU A 79 3.07 -12.79 -1.30
CA LEU A 79 4.44 -12.49 -0.89
C LEU A 79 5.45 -13.11 -1.87
N ALA A 80 5.19 -14.34 -2.33
CA ALA A 80 6.02 -15.01 -3.33
C ALA A 80 6.00 -14.27 -4.67
N VAL A 81 4.82 -13.91 -5.19
CA VAL A 81 4.67 -13.12 -6.42
C VAL A 81 5.40 -11.79 -6.29
N ARG A 82 5.26 -11.11 -5.15
CA ARG A 82 5.94 -9.84 -4.91
C ARG A 82 7.47 -9.98 -4.90
N TYR A 83 7.98 -11.00 -4.21
CA TYR A 83 9.41 -11.28 -4.18
C TYR A 83 9.94 -11.48 -5.61
N ILE A 84 9.24 -12.28 -6.42
CA ILE A 84 9.59 -12.53 -7.81
C ILE A 84 9.53 -11.24 -8.63
N SER A 85 8.49 -10.41 -8.47
CA SER A 85 8.33 -9.14 -9.19
C SER A 85 9.41 -8.11 -8.87
N ILE A 86 10.05 -8.20 -7.71
CA ILE A 86 11.19 -7.33 -7.35
C ILE A 86 12.51 -7.98 -7.78
N TRP A 87 12.65 -9.30 -7.56
CA TRP A 87 13.85 -10.05 -7.87
C TRP A 87 14.11 -10.14 -9.38
N ALA A 88 13.10 -10.39 -10.21
CA ALA A 88 13.28 -10.57 -11.64
C ALA A 88 13.83 -9.31 -12.33
N PRO A 89 13.27 -8.09 -12.12
CA PRO A 89 13.87 -6.86 -12.62
C PRO A 89 15.25 -6.59 -11.99
N ALA A 90 15.46 -6.92 -10.72
CA ALA A 90 16.75 -6.73 -10.07
C ALA A 90 17.88 -7.61 -10.66
N GLN A 91 17.54 -8.77 -11.25
CA GLN A 91 18.51 -9.61 -11.96
C GLN A 91 18.67 -9.20 -13.43
N LEU A 92 17.58 -8.81 -14.09
CA LEU A 92 17.58 -8.47 -15.52
C LEU A 92 18.19 -7.09 -15.78
N ILE A 93 17.87 -6.12 -14.93
CA ILE A 93 18.38 -4.76 -14.99
C ILE A 93 19.65 -4.74 -14.15
N ARG A 94 20.81 -4.75 -14.82
CA ARG A 94 22.10 -4.47 -14.19
C ARG A 94 22.13 -2.99 -13.76
N PHE A 95 21.43 -2.65 -12.69
CA PHE A 95 21.66 -1.39 -12.00
C PHE A 95 23.14 -1.31 -11.63
N LYS A 96 23.75 -0.13 -11.82
CA LYS A 96 25.16 0.13 -11.51
C LYS A 96 25.51 -0.20 -10.06
N GLU A 97 24.51 -0.17 -9.18
CA GLU A 97 24.59 -0.70 -7.82
C GLU A 97 23.87 -2.04 -7.74
N ARG A 98 24.58 -3.07 -7.24
CA ARG A 98 23.96 -4.38 -6.99
C ARG A 98 22.98 -4.23 -5.84
N ILE A 99 21.69 -4.38 -6.13
CA ILE A 99 20.65 -4.47 -5.09
C ILE A 99 20.98 -5.68 -4.21
N SER A 100 21.25 -5.44 -2.93
CA SER A 100 21.59 -6.52 -2.00
C SER A 100 20.37 -7.42 -1.76
N ARG A 101 20.61 -8.69 -1.38
CA ARG A 101 19.51 -9.58 -0.99
C ARG A 101 18.68 -9.01 0.16
N GLY A 102 19.32 -8.29 1.08
CA GLY A 102 18.65 -7.59 2.18
C GLY A 102 17.69 -6.52 1.68
N THR A 103 18.10 -5.72 0.70
CA THR A 103 17.24 -4.69 0.09
C THR A 103 16.03 -5.31 -0.63
N ILE A 104 16.21 -6.42 -1.35
CA ILE A 104 15.08 -7.13 -2.02
C ILE A 104 14.06 -7.61 -0.98
N VAL A 105 14.54 -8.22 0.12
CA VAL A 105 13.68 -8.70 1.21
C VAL A 105 12.97 -7.53 1.89
N LEU A 106 13.68 -6.43 2.15
CA LEU A 106 13.10 -5.23 2.75
C LEU A 106 12.02 -4.60 1.86
N LEU A 107 12.26 -4.47 0.54
CA LEU A 107 11.28 -3.95 -0.43
C LEU A 107 10.07 -4.88 -0.61
N THR A 108 10.28 -6.19 -0.48
CA THR A 108 9.20 -7.19 -0.50
C THR A 108 8.34 -7.08 0.75
N TRP A 109 8.97 -6.99 1.91
CA TRP A 109 8.26 -6.93 3.19
C TRP A 109 7.64 -5.56 3.47
N GLY A 110 8.20 -4.49 2.88
CA GLY A 110 7.86 -3.11 3.18
C GLY A 110 6.64 -2.54 2.45
N GLY A 111 6.12 -3.16 1.39
CA GLY A 111 4.87 -2.64 0.82
C GLY A 111 3.66 -3.22 1.51
N LEU A 112 3.30 -2.51 2.56
CA LEU A 112 2.05 -2.64 3.25
C LEU A 112 0.90 -2.50 2.23
N ARG A 113 -0.06 -3.42 2.28
CA ARG A 113 -1.32 -3.30 1.55
C ARG A 113 -2.22 -2.36 2.34
N GLY A 114 -2.66 -1.29 1.67
CA GLY A 114 -3.48 -0.24 2.29
C GLY A 114 -4.97 -0.33 1.93
N GLY A 115 -5.69 0.72 2.31
CA GLY A 115 -7.13 0.88 2.11
C GLY A 115 -7.61 0.84 0.66
N ILE A 116 -6.75 1.16 -0.30
CA ILE A 116 -7.10 1.11 -1.73
C ILE A 116 -7.51 -0.30 -2.17
N SER A 117 -6.86 -1.34 -1.63
CA SER A 117 -7.22 -2.73 -1.96
C SER A 117 -8.64 -3.07 -1.49
N ILE A 118 -9.02 -2.58 -0.31
CA ILE A 118 -10.35 -2.75 0.26
C ILE A 118 -11.38 -1.97 -0.56
N ALA A 119 -11.08 -0.72 -0.91
CA ALA A 119 -11.97 0.09 -1.74
C ALA A 119 -12.28 -0.59 -3.09
N LEU A 120 -11.27 -1.19 -3.73
CA LEU A 120 -11.46 -1.96 -4.96
C LEU A 120 -12.30 -3.22 -4.74
N ALA A 121 -12.08 -3.95 -3.64
CA ALA A 121 -12.88 -5.13 -3.30
C ALA A 121 -14.35 -4.78 -3.02
N LEU A 122 -14.62 -3.66 -2.33
CA LEU A 122 -15.97 -3.18 -2.07
C LEU A 122 -16.68 -2.68 -3.33
N SER A 123 -15.92 -2.16 -4.30
CA SER A 123 -16.42 -1.74 -5.61
C SER A 123 -16.78 -2.91 -6.54
N LEU A 124 -16.49 -4.16 -6.17
CA LEU A 124 -16.89 -5.33 -6.96
C LEU A 124 -18.42 -5.46 -6.98
N ARG A 125 -18.95 -5.85 -8.15
CA ARG A 125 -20.37 -6.23 -8.28
C ARG A 125 -20.60 -7.62 -7.65
N PRO A 126 -21.81 -7.92 -7.13
CA PRO A 126 -22.10 -9.22 -6.52
C PRO A 126 -21.77 -10.41 -7.43
N GLU A 127 -22.09 -10.30 -8.72
CA GLU A 127 -21.82 -11.28 -9.78
C GLU A 127 -20.34 -11.64 -9.95
N MET A 128 -19.42 -10.80 -9.46
CA MET A 128 -17.97 -11.00 -9.56
C MET A 128 -17.40 -11.80 -8.38
N GLY A 129 -18.24 -12.42 -7.55
CA GLY A 129 -17.82 -13.19 -6.38
C GLY A 129 -17.44 -12.31 -5.19
N LYS A 130 -18.13 -11.18 -5.00
CA LYS A 130 -17.87 -10.21 -3.91
C LYS A 130 -17.78 -10.88 -2.54
N GLU A 131 -18.65 -11.86 -2.28
CA GLU A 131 -18.71 -12.63 -1.02
C GLU A 131 -17.43 -13.42 -0.70
N LEU A 132 -16.63 -13.77 -1.71
CA LEU A 132 -15.35 -14.44 -1.53
C LEU A 132 -14.18 -13.45 -1.48
N TRP A 133 -14.15 -12.48 -2.40
CA TRP A 133 -13.02 -11.57 -2.56
C TRP A 133 -12.93 -10.52 -1.47
N VAL A 134 -14.05 -10.06 -0.92
CA VAL A 134 -14.06 -9.07 0.16
C VAL A 134 -13.41 -9.64 1.43
N PRO A 135 -13.87 -10.77 2.01
CA PRO A 135 -13.21 -11.36 3.18
C PRO A 135 -11.74 -11.68 2.94
N LEU A 136 -11.39 -12.18 1.75
CA LEU A 136 -10.01 -12.55 1.42
C LEU A 136 -9.08 -11.33 1.37
N THR A 137 -9.54 -10.24 0.75
CA THR A 137 -8.81 -8.97 0.69
C THR A 137 -8.61 -8.41 2.09
N TYR A 138 -9.64 -8.51 2.93
CA TYR A 138 -9.56 -8.10 4.34
C TYR A 138 -8.52 -8.89 5.13
N ILE A 139 -8.53 -10.22 5.06
CA ILE A 139 -7.55 -11.07 5.75
C ILE A 139 -6.12 -10.69 5.34
N VAL A 140 -5.90 -10.50 4.05
CA VAL A 140 -4.59 -10.13 3.50
C VAL A 140 -4.16 -8.73 3.95
N VAL A 141 -5.05 -7.74 3.91
CA VAL A 141 -4.75 -6.36 4.31
C VAL A 141 -4.51 -6.29 5.83
N ALA A 142 -5.33 -6.96 6.63
CA ALA A 142 -5.13 -7.06 8.08
C ALA A 142 -3.79 -7.71 8.43
N PHE A 143 -3.43 -8.81 7.76
CA PHE A 143 -2.10 -9.42 7.91
C PHE A 143 -0.99 -8.43 7.54
N SER A 144 -1.14 -7.72 6.42
CA SER A 144 -0.13 -6.77 5.96
C SER A 144 0.11 -5.65 6.97
N ILE A 145 -0.96 -5.05 7.49
CA ILE A 145 -0.88 -3.96 8.47
C ILE A 145 -0.35 -4.46 9.81
N LEU A 146 -0.92 -5.53 10.36
CA LEU A 146 -0.58 -6.02 11.70
C LEU A 146 0.77 -6.73 11.72
N VAL A 147 1.01 -7.65 10.80
CA VAL A 147 2.24 -8.46 10.79
C VAL A 147 3.35 -7.71 10.07
N GLN A 148 3.17 -7.32 8.81
CA GLN A 148 4.26 -6.65 8.07
C GLN A 148 4.57 -5.27 8.66
N GLY A 149 3.55 -4.49 9.06
CA GLY A 149 3.74 -3.17 9.69
C GLY A 149 4.51 -3.22 11.01
N LEU A 150 4.24 -4.19 11.89
CA LEU A 150 4.97 -4.32 13.16
C LEU A 150 6.36 -4.98 13.02
N THR A 151 6.61 -5.71 11.93
CA THR A 151 7.86 -6.44 11.72
C THR A 151 8.85 -5.71 10.82
N ILE A 152 8.39 -4.77 9.99
CA ILE A 152 9.27 -4.05 9.05
C ILE A 152 10.39 -3.28 9.75
N GLY A 153 10.11 -2.63 10.88
CA GLY A 153 11.13 -1.89 11.65
C GLY A 153 12.21 -2.81 12.23
N ARG A 154 11.85 -4.03 12.64
CA ARG A 154 12.82 -5.04 13.11
C ARG A 154 13.65 -5.58 11.95
N LEU A 155 13.02 -5.81 10.80
CA LEU A 155 13.67 -6.30 9.60
C LEU A 155 14.65 -5.26 9.03
N ALA A 156 14.26 -3.98 8.99
CA ALA A 156 15.11 -2.88 8.55
C ALA A 156 16.41 -2.83 9.36
N LYS A 157 16.31 -2.86 10.69
CA LYS A 157 17.49 -2.90 11.59
C LYS A 157 18.38 -4.12 11.31
N LYS A 158 17.81 -5.27 11.00
CA LYS A 158 18.59 -6.49 10.72
C LYS A 158 19.32 -6.44 9.38
N VAL A 159 18.72 -5.77 8.38
CA VAL A 159 19.31 -5.59 7.04
C VAL A 159 20.38 -4.50 7.04
N GLU A 160 20.20 -3.42 7.80
CA GLU A 160 21.17 -2.33 7.92
C GLU A 160 22.47 -2.75 8.64
N VAL A 161 22.37 -3.74 9.52
CA VAL A 161 23.50 -4.30 10.29
C VAL A 161 24.28 -5.39 9.50
N SER A 162 23.77 -5.84 8.35
CA SER A 162 24.30 -6.98 7.57
C SER A 162 24.96 -6.56 6.26
#